data_AF-A0A6P3XL12-F1
#
_entry.id   AF-A0A6P3XL12-F1
#
_cell.length_a   1.000
_cell.length_b   1.000
_cell.length_c   1.000
_cell.angle_alpha   90.00
_cell.angle_beta   90.00
_cell.angle_gamma   90.00
#
_symmetry.space_group_name_H-M   'P 1'
#
loop_
_entity.id
_entity.type
_entity.pdbx_description
1 polymer ?
#
loop_
_entity_poly.entity_id
_entity_poly.type
_entity_poly.pdbx_seq_one_letter_code
_entity_poly.pdbx_strand_id
1 'polypeptide(L)'
;MSISKFKVMCFILIIVGVMCGSLNYLRIFQALTAKYNYVGELSVSVTFVIVHFFYLAISSYIGQEIIDHNNHVFATIYNIEWYGTSLNVQKMILFLLQRGNKAFNINIGGLIVGSLQGAATIISTSISYFTFLYSTRH
;
A
#
# COMPACT_ATOMS: atom_id res chain seq x y z
N MET A 1 -11.70 -0.69 16.93
CA MET A 1 -10.31 -0.16 16.80
C MET A 1 -10.41 1.25 16.22
N SER A 2 -9.81 2.27 16.85
CA SER A 2 -9.85 3.64 16.29
C SER A 2 -9.02 3.72 15.00
N ILE A 3 -9.46 4.52 14.02
CA ILE A 3 -8.77 4.74 12.74
C ILE A 3 -7.29 5.11 12.93
N SER A 4 -6.96 5.84 14.01
CA SER A 4 -5.58 6.19 14.37
C SER A 4 -4.76 4.96 14.74
N LYS A 5 -5.29 4.07 15.59
CA LYS A 5 -4.60 2.83 15.99
C LYS A 5 -4.37 1.90 14.79
N PHE A 6 -5.33 1.86 13.86
CA PHE A 6 -5.21 1.09 12.62
C PHE A 6 -4.06 1.60 11.75
N LYS A 7 -3.96 2.93 11.53
CA LYS A 7 -2.86 3.55 10.78
C LYS A 7 -1.50 3.25 11.39
N VAL A 8 -1.38 3.32 12.72
CA VAL A 8 -0.12 3.00 13.43
C VAL A 8 0.26 1.54 13.25
N MET A 9 -0.70 0.61 13.38
CA MET A 9 -0.46 -0.82 13.16
C MET A 9 0.03 -1.09 11.73
N CYS A 10 -0.64 -0.52 10.73
CA CYS A 10 -0.23 -0.65 9.32
C CYS A 10 1.18 -0.07 9.09
N PHE A 11 1.51 1.06 9.70
CA PHE A 11 2.83 1.67 9.56
C PHE A 11 3.94 0.75 10.10
N ILE A 12 3.75 0.16 11.29
CA ILE A 12 4.69 -0.80 11.87
C ILE A 12 4.82 -2.04 10.98
N LEU A 13 3.70 -2.57 10.46
CA LEU A 13 3.71 -3.72 9.55
C LEU A 13 4.50 -3.44 8.26
N ILE A 14 4.40 -2.23 7.71
CA ILE A 14 5.18 -1.85 6.52
C ILE A 14 6.68 -1.84 6.85
N ILE A 15 7.10 -1.26 7.97
CA ILE A 15 8.51 -1.24 8.38
C ILE A 15 9.05 -2.67 8.50
N VAL A 16 8.31 -3.54 9.20
CA VAL A 16 8.69 -4.94 9.36
C VAL A 16 8.71 -5.66 8.01
N GLY A 17 7.73 -5.39 7.14
CA GLY A 17 7.66 -5.94 5.78
C GLY A 17 8.87 -5.56 4.93
N VAL A 18 9.27 -4.29 4.93
CA VAL A 18 10.44 -3.78 4.19
C VAL A 18 11.74 -4.41 4.71
N MET A 19 11.90 -4.49 6.03
CA MET A 19 13.08 -5.13 6.64
C MET A 19 13.14 -6.62 6.31
N CYS A 20 12.02 -7.34 6.39
CA CYS A 20 11.99 -8.76 6.07
C CYS A 20 12.18 -9.02 4.57
N GLY A 21 11.55 -8.22 3.70
CA GLY A 21 11.68 -8.32 2.25
C GLY A 21 13.11 -8.10 1.78
N SER A 22 13.76 -7.03 2.25
CA SER A 22 15.17 -6.74 1.92
C SER A 22 16.13 -7.87 2.33
N LEU A 23 15.96 -8.46 3.52
CA LEU A 23 16.74 -9.61 3.97
C LEU A 23 16.52 -10.86 3.11
N ASN A 24 15.28 -11.15 2.71
CA ASN A 24 14.98 -12.28 1.84
C ASN A 24 15.57 -12.09 0.42
N TYR A 25 15.54 -10.86 -0.11
CA TYR A 25 16.22 -10.54 -1.37
C TYR A 25 17.74 -10.77 -1.29
N LEU A 26 18.38 -10.35 -0.20
CA LEU A 26 19.80 -10.62 0.03
C LEU A 26 20.10 -12.12 0.07
N ARG A 27 19.29 -12.90 0.79
CA ARG A 27 19.48 -14.35 0.90
C ARG A 27 19.38 -15.03 -0.46
N ILE A 28 18.37 -14.67 -1.26
CA ILE A 28 18.19 -15.20 -2.61
C ILE A 28 19.40 -14.83 -3.48
N PHE A 29 19.84 -13.57 -3.45
CA PHE A 29 21.00 -13.13 -4.23
C PHE A 29 22.27 -13.88 -3.83
N GLN A 30 22.55 -14.01 -2.53
CA GLN A 30 23.71 -14.74 -2.03
C GLN A 30 23.68 -16.22 -2.40
N ALA A 31 22.51 -16.87 -2.32
CA ALA A 31 22.35 -18.26 -2.72
C ALA A 31 22.63 -18.47 -4.22
N LEU A 32 22.20 -17.53 -5.06
CA LEU A 32 22.47 -17.54 -6.51
C LEU A 32 23.96 -17.32 -6.82
N THR A 33 24.62 -16.37 -6.14
CA THR A 33 26.05 -16.04 -6.38
C THR A 33 27.00 -17.11 -5.81
N ALA A 34 26.74 -17.61 -4.61
CA ALA A 34 27.65 -18.51 -3.90
C ALA A 34 27.55 -19.98 -4.34
N LYS A 35 26.64 -20.34 -5.26
CA LYS A 35 26.42 -21.72 -5.74
C LYS A 35 26.21 -22.73 -4.59
N TYR A 36 25.65 -22.28 -3.46
CA TYR A 36 25.46 -23.11 -2.28
C TYR A 36 24.18 -23.95 -2.41
N ASN A 37 24.28 -25.27 -2.25
CA ASN A 37 23.20 -26.25 -2.44
C ASN A 37 22.18 -26.34 -1.28
N TYR A 38 21.77 -25.22 -0.68
CA TYR A 38 20.68 -25.20 0.31
C TYR A 38 19.34 -24.91 -0.36
N VAL A 39 18.86 -25.86 -1.15
CA VAL A 39 17.57 -25.79 -1.89
C VAL A 39 16.40 -25.44 -0.95
N GLY A 40 16.42 -25.93 0.29
CA GLY A 40 15.40 -25.65 1.30
C GLY A 40 15.32 -24.17 1.71
N GLU A 41 16.46 -23.54 2.01
CA GLU A 41 16.48 -22.13 2.45
C GLU A 41 16.11 -21.16 1.31
N LEU A 42 16.54 -21.48 0.09
CA LEU A 42 16.14 -20.75 -1.11
C LEU A 42 14.64 -20.86 -1.34
N SER A 43 14.08 -22.08 -1.24
CA SER A 43 12.65 -22.33 -1.40
C SER A 43 11.82 -21.51 -0.42
N VAL A 44 12.19 -21.50 0.87
CA VAL A 44 11.48 -20.71 1.90
C VAL A 44 11.52 -19.22 1.59
N SER A 45 12.69 -18.70 1.20
CA SER A 45 12.87 -17.27 0.91
C SER A 45 12.06 -16.84 -0.32
N VAL A 46 12.05 -17.66 -1.37
CA VAL A 46 11.24 -17.43 -2.59
C VAL A 46 9.75 -17.47 -2.28
N THR A 47 9.30 -18.47 -1.52
CA THR A 47 7.89 -18.56 -1.09
C THR A 47 7.49 -17.35 -0.27
N PHE A 48 8.34 -16.87 0.65
CA PHE A 48 8.09 -15.65 1.41
C PHE A 48 7.90 -14.44 0.50
N VAL A 49 8.80 -14.23 -0.46
CA VAL A 49 8.71 -13.10 -1.41
C VAL A 49 7.41 -13.15 -2.21
N ILE A 50 7.01 -14.33 -2.69
CA ILE A 50 5.78 -14.52 -3.45
C ILE A 50 4.56 -14.18 -2.59
N VAL A 51 4.48 -14.73 -1.37
CA VAL A 51 3.38 -14.46 -0.44
C VAL A 51 3.32 -12.98 -0.08
N HIS A 52 4.46 -12.35 0.19
CA HIS A 52 4.54 -10.94 0.53
C HIS A 52 4.08 -10.04 -0.64
N PHE A 53 4.45 -10.39 -1.87
CA PHE A 53 3.99 -9.71 -3.07
C PHE A 53 2.48 -9.79 -3.25
N PHE A 54 1.89 -10.99 -3.14
CA PHE A 54 0.44 -11.15 -3.24
C PHE A 54 -0.30 -10.42 -2.12
N TYR A 55 0.22 -10.45 -0.90
CA TYR A 55 -0.34 -9.69 0.22
C TYR A 55 -0.39 -8.19 -0.09
N LEU A 56 0.71 -7.61 -0.57
CA LEU A 56 0.75 -6.21 -0.97
C LEU A 56 -0.22 -5.92 -2.12
N ALA A 57 -0.23 -6.76 -3.17
CA ALA A 57 -1.10 -6.58 -4.33
C ALA A 57 -2.58 -6.59 -3.96
N ILE A 58 -3.03 -7.57 -3.18
CA ILE A 58 -4.43 -7.68 -2.73
C ILE A 58 -4.80 -6.49 -1.84
N SER A 59 -3.94 -6.13 -0.89
CA SER A 59 -4.20 -5.00 0.01
C SER A 59 -4.31 -3.66 -0.72
N SER A 60 -3.43 -3.44 -1.71
CA SER A 60 -3.44 -2.26 -2.55
C SER A 60 -4.61 -2.23 -3.52
N TYR A 61 -5.05 -3.39 -4.03
CA TYR A 61 -6.22 -3.49 -4.89
C TYR A 61 -7.49 -3.09 -4.15
N ILE A 62 -7.71 -3.62 -2.94
CA ILE A 62 -8.85 -3.25 -2.08
C ILE A 62 -8.82 -1.74 -1.77
N GLY A 63 -7.65 -1.21 -1.44
CA GLY A 63 -7.50 0.22 -1.17
C GLY A 63 -7.82 1.09 -2.40
N GLN A 64 -7.42 0.64 -3.59
CA GLN A 64 -7.67 1.32 -4.85
C GLN A 64 -9.16 1.26 -5.24
N GLU A 65 -9.83 0.13 -5.06
CA GLU A 65 -11.27 0.00 -5.31
C GLU A 65 -12.09 0.98 -4.44
N ILE A 66 -11.71 1.14 -3.17
CA ILE A 66 -12.34 2.11 -2.25
C ILE A 66 -12.14 3.54 -2.75
N ILE A 67 -10.93 3.88 -3.21
CA ILE A 67 -10.60 5.21 -3.73
C ILE A 67 -11.40 5.48 -5.02
N ASP A 68 -11.44 4.53 -5.94
CA ASP A 68 -12.13 4.65 -7.22
C ASP A 68 -13.65 4.77 -7.04
N HIS A 69 -14.22 3.97 -6.14
CA HIS A 69 -15.64 4.07 -5.81
C HIS A 69 -15.99 5.43 -5.19
N ASN A 70 -15.13 5.93 -4.29
CA ASN A 70 -15.31 7.25 -3.68
C ASN A 70 -15.27 8.37 -4.75
N ASN A 71 -14.28 8.30 -5.66
CA ASN A 71 -14.13 9.25 -6.76
C ASN A 71 -15.33 9.19 -7.72
N HIS A 72 -15.86 8.01 -8.02
CA HIS A 72 -17.03 7.84 -8.88
C HIS A 72 -18.29 8.44 -8.24
N VAL A 73 -18.53 8.17 -6.95
CA VAL A 73 -19.65 8.75 -6.20
C VAL A 73 -19.53 10.28 -6.16
N PHE A 74 -18.33 10.80 -5.92
CA PHE A 74 -18.07 12.24 -5.92
C PHE A 74 -18.35 12.87 -7.28
N ALA A 75 -17.87 12.26 -8.38
CA ALA A 75 -18.12 12.74 -9.74
C ALA A 75 -19.61 12.73 -10.11
N THR A 76 -20.35 11.70 -9.68
CA THR A 76 -21.79 11.60 -9.93
C THR A 76 -22.57 12.69 -9.18
N ILE A 77 -22.23 12.92 -7.91
CA ILE A 77 -22.86 13.97 -7.09
C ILE A 77 -22.54 15.36 -7.66
N TYR A 78 -21.31 15.57 -8.13
CA TYR A 78 -20.90 16.84 -8.73
C TYR A 78 -21.66 17.17 -10.02
N ASN A 79 -21.96 16.16 -10.86
CA ASN A 79 -22.62 16.35 -12.15
C ASN A 79 -24.16 16.43 -12.06
N ILE A 80 -24.77 16.17 -10.91
CA ILE A 80 -26.22 16.32 -10.71
C ILE A 80 -26.60 17.80 -10.58
N GLU A 81 -27.77 18.19 -11.10
CA GLU A 81 -28.38 19.51 -10.88
C GLU A 81 -28.87 19.67 -9.43
N TRP A 82 -27.93 19.68 -8.48
CA TRP A 82 -28.18 19.71 -7.04
C TRP A 82 -28.97 20.95 -6.60
N TYR A 83 -28.93 22.03 -7.39
CA TYR A 83 -29.69 23.25 -7.18
C TYR A 83 -31.20 23.10 -7.39
N GLY A 84 -31.65 22.09 -8.16
CA GLY A 84 -33.07 21.81 -8.39
C GLY A 84 -33.69 20.84 -7.40
N THR A 85 -32.90 20.30 -6.47
CA THR A 85 -33.35 19.28 -5.50
C THR A 85 -33.86 19.93 -4.20
N SER A 86 -34.64 19.21 -3.40
CA SER A 86 -35.13 19.71 -2.10
C SER A 86 -34.00 20.23 -1.19
N LEU A 87 -34.28 21.27 -0.40
CA LEU A 87 -33.30 21.96 0.47
C LEU A 87 -32.53 21.01 1.42
N ASN A 88 -33.17 19.94 1.90
CA ASN A 88 -32.50 18.96 2.77
C ASN A 88 -31.46 18.13 2.01
N VAL A 89 -31.79 17.71 0.78
CA VAL A 89 -30.88 16.95 -0.08
C VAL A 89 -29.74 17.86 -0.57
N GLN A 90 -30.03 19.12 -0.89
CA GLN A 90 -29.04 20.12 -1.29
C GLN A 90 -27.96 20.33 -0.22
N LYS A 91 -28.37 20.47 1.07
CA LYS A 91 -27.44 20.57 2.20
C LYS A 91 -26.60 19.30 2.36
N MET A 92 -27.19 18.12 2.16
CA MET A 92 -26.49 16.84 2.26
C MET A 92 -25.44 16.69 1.16
N ILE A 93 -25.77 17.07 -0.08
CA ILE A 93 -24.85 17.11 -1.22
C ILE A 93 -23.69 18.07 -0.97
N LEU A 94 -23.95 19.28 -0.49
CA LEU A 94 -22.89 20.24 -0.14
C LEU A 94 -21.94 19.66 0.92
N PHE A 95 -22.47 18.97 1.93
CA PHE A 95 -21.66 18.31 2.96
C PHE A 95 -20.80 17.17 2.38
N LEU A 96 -21.36 16.39 1.45
CA LEU A 96 -20.64 15.31 0.75
C LEU A 96 -19.57 15.86 -0.19
N LEU A 97 -19.82 16.96 -0.90
CA LEU A 97 -18.83 17.64 -1.74
C LEU A 97 -17.72 18.26 -0.90
N GLN A 98 -18.06 18.92 0.21
CA GLN A 98 -17.07 19.51 1.12
C GLN A 98 -16.20 18.43 1.79
N ARG A 99 -16.80 17.28 2.14
CA ARG A 99 -16.09 16.13 2.73
C ARG A 99 -15.28 15.33 1.69
N GLY A 100 -15.83 15.15 0.48
CA GLY A 100 -15.25 14.38 -0.61
C GLY A 100 -14.12 15.09 -1.36
N ASN A 101 -14.04 16.42 -1.27
CA ASN A 101 -12.88 17.17 -1.78
C ASN A 101 -11.57 16.81 -1.04
N LYS A 102 -11.65 16.14 0.11
CA LYS A 102 -10.52 15.41 0.69
C LYS A 102 -10.57 13.99 0.16
N ALA A 103 -9.76 13.71 -0.87
CA ALA A 103 -9.55 12.36 -1.39
C ALA A 103 -9.44 11.37 -0.22
N PHE A 104 -10.26 10.32 -0.23
CA PHE A 104 -10.30 9.32 0.84
C PHE A 104 -9.08 8.39 0.74
N ASN A 105 -7.90 9.00 0.82
CA ASN A 105 -6.63 8.33 0.79
C ASN A 105 -6.37 7.81 2.20
N ILE A 106 -6.31 6.49 2.33
CA ILE A 106 -5.78 5.84 3.53
C ILE A 106 -4.27 6.14 3.55
N ASN A 107 -3.92 7.31 4.07
CA ASN A 107 -2.54 7.69 4.27
C ASN A 107 -2.03 7.04 5.56
N ILE A 108 -1.07 6.13 5.40
CA ILE A 108 -0.38 5.37 6.44
C ILE A 108 0.91 6.12 6.77
N GLY A 109 0.98 6.67 7.99
CA GLY A 109 2.16 7.40 8.47
C GLY A 109 2.48 8.71 7.72
N GLY A 110 1.59 9.23 6.88
CA GLY A 110 1.83 10.45 6.10
C GLY A 110 2.56 10.22 4.78
N LEU A 111 3.16 9.04 4.59
CA LEU A 111 4.13 8.74 3.53
C LEU A 111 3.59 7.76 2.48
N ILE A 112 2.72 6.84 2.86
CA ILE A 112 2.28 5.74 2.00
C ILE A 112 0.77 5.76 1.89
N VAL A 113 0.26 5.89 0.66
CA VAL A 113 -1.16 5.75 0.37
C VAL A 113 -1.48 4.26 0.20
N GLY A 114 -2.57 3.78 0.80
CA GLY A 114 -3.10 2.43 0.59
C GLY A 114 -3.64 2.25 -0.84
N SER A 115 -2.75 2.25 -1.81
CA SER A 115 -3.03 2.10 -3.25
C SER A 115 -1.92 1.28 -3.91
N LEU A 116 -2.09 0.94 -5.19
CA LEU A 116 -1.04 0.28 -5.97
C LEU A 116 0.25 1.09 -6.02
N GLN A 117 0.16 2.42 -6.04
CA GLN A 117 1.30 3.31 -5.96
C GLN A 117 2.07 3.13 -4.64
N GLY A 118 1.36 3.01 -3.51
CA GLY A 118 1.99 2.72 -2.22
C GLY A 118 2.70 1.38 -2.16
N ALA A 119 2.11 0.33 -2.74
CA ALA A 119 2.80 -0.97 -2.84
C ALA A 119 4.08 -0.88 -3.67
N ALA A 120 4.05 -0.17 -4.81
CA ALA A 120 5.24 0.06 -5.62
C ALA A 120 6.34 0.79 -4.83
N THR A 121 5.97 1.79 -4.01
CA THR A 121 6.90 2.49 -3.12
C THR A 121 7.51 1.55 -2.08
N ILE A 122 6.72 0.67 -1.47
CA ILE A 122 7.21 -0.33 -0.48
C ILE A 122 8.21 -1.29 -1.13
N ILE A 123 7.90 -1.82 -2.32
CA ILE A 123 8.78 -2.74 -3.06
C ILE A 123 10.08 -2.03 -3.45
N SER A 124 9.99 -0.83 -4.02
CA SER A 124 11.15 -0.01 -4.40
C SER A 124 12.06 0.26 -3.20
N THR A 125 11.47 0.66 -2.07
CA THR A 125 12.21 0.90 -0.82
C THR A 125 12.91 -0.37 -0.34
N SER A 126 12.25 -1.52 -0.40
CA SER A 126 12.82 -2.81 -0.02
C SER A 126 14.02 -3.19 -0.89
N ILE A 127 13.94 -2.93 -2.20
CA ILE A 127 15.05 -3.13 -3.14
C ILE A 127 16.19 -2.14 -2.85
N SER A 128 15.91 -0.86 -2.57
CA SER A 128 16.94 0.11 -2.20
C SER A 128 17.70 -0.30 -0.94
N TYR A 129 16.98 -0.78 0.10
CA TYR A 129 17.61 -1.32 1.31
C TYR A 129 18.44 -2.57 1.02
N PHE A 130 17.95 -3.47 0.17
CA PHE A 130 18.73 -4.62 -0.32
C PHE A 130 20.04 -4.15 -0.98
N THR A 131 19.98 -3.22 -1.94
CA THR A 131 21.16 -2.73 -2.65
C THR A 131 22.15 -2.05 -1.72
N PHE A 132 21.67 -1.25 -0.76
CA PHE A 132 22.52 -0.63 0.26
C PHE A 132 23.23 -1.65 1.15
N LEU A 133 22.51 -2.65 1.65
CA LEU A 133 23.08 -3.73 2.46
C LEU A 133 24.06 -4.59 1.65
N TYR A 134 23.81 -4.76 0.36
CA TYR A 134 24.73 -5.45 -0.54
C TYR A 134 26.02 -4.63 -0.72
N SER A 135 25.90 -3.33 -0.99
CA SER A 135 27.05 -2.44 -1.20
C SER A 135 27.94 -2.26 0.03
N THR A 136 27.38 -2.36 1.24
CA THR A 136 28.16 -2.23 2.49
C THR A 136 28.89 -3.51 2.88
N ARG A 137 28.55 -4.65 2.28
CA ARG A 137 29.21 -5.94 2.49
C ARG A 137 30.39 -6.18 1.54
N HIS A 138 30.59 -5.31 0.55
CA HIS A 138 31.60 -5.45 -0.48
C HIS A 138 32.62 -4.30 -0.41
#